data_AF-A0A6C0BTN1-F1
#
_entry.id   AF-A0A6C0BTN1-F1
#
_cell.length_a   1.000
_cell.length_b   1.000
_cell.length_c   1.000
_cell.angle_alpha   90.00
_cell.angle_beta   90.00
_cell.angle_gamma   90.00
#
_symmetry.space_group_name_H-M   'P 1'
#
loop_
_entity.id
_entity.type
_entity.pdbx_description
1 polymer ?
#
loop_
_entity_poly.entity_id
_entity_poly.type
_entity_poly.pdbx_seq_one_letter_code
_entity_poly.pdbx_strand_id
1 'polypeptide(L)'
;MVTFLGFKLSELKCAVYSSLLAIFITYIISSILGSYATKKEKNPNDKPDKLSFKSQIIHTLVSFSKIPLANSIIIFIISVVAVLISNKLGIC
;
A
#
# COMPACT_ATOMS: atom_id res chain seq x y z
N MET A 1 -2.28 31.25 -10.36
CA MET A 1 -1.76 29.98 -9.82
C MET A 1 -2.93 29.02 -9.70
N VAL A 2 -2.91 27.86 -10.37
CA VAL A 2 -4.06 26.93 -10.36
C VAL A 2 -3.98 26.09 -9.09
N THR A 3 -4.97 26.26 -8.23
CA THR A 3 -5.09 25.57 -6.94
C THR A 3 -6.31 24.65 -7.03
N PHE A 4 -6.15 23.37 -6.73
CA PHE A 4 -7.24 22.40 -6.69
C PHE A 4 -7.30 21.81 -5.28
N LEU A 5 -8.46 21.87 -4.64
CA LEU A 5 -8.66 21.48 -3.23
C LEU A 5 -7.70 22.17 -2.22
N GLY A 6 -7.22 23.37 -2.54
CA GLY A 6 -6.28 24.12 -1.69
C GLY A 6 -4.81 23.72 -1.83
N PHE A 7 -4.48 22.80 -2.74
CA PHE A 7 -3.10 22.38 -3.04
C PHE A 7 -2.61 22.91 -4.38
N LYS A 8 -1.29 23.13 -4.48
CA LYS A 8 -0.63 23.52 -5.73
C LYS A 8 -0.60 22.34 -6.70
N LEU A 9 -0.64 22.61 -8.00
CA LEU A 9 -0.53 21.57 -9.02
C LEU A 9 0.77 20.74 -8.90
N SER A 10 1.87 21.35 -8.46
CA SER A 10 3.13 20.65 -8.18
C SER A 10 3.03 19.63 -7.04
N GLU A 11 2.31 19.99 -5.98
CA GLU A 11 2.08 19.12 -4.80
C GLU A 11 1.19 17.92 -5.18
N LEU A 12 0.16 18.16 -5.99
CA LEU A 12 -0.70 17.10 -6.51
C LEU A 12 0.07 16.13 -7.42
N LYS A 13 0.92 16.64 -8.32
CA LYS A 13 1.78 15.80 -9.16
C LYS A 13 2.72 14.95 -8.31
N CYS A 14 3.36 15.54 -7.30
CA CYS A 14 4.21 14.82 -6.36
C CYS A 14 3.43 13.71 -5.64
N ALA A 15 2.27 14.02 -5.07
CA ALA A 15 1.42 13.04 -4.39
C ALA A 15 1.04 11.86 -5.30
N VAL A 16 0.67 12.12 -6.55
CA VAL A 16 0.33 11.06 -7.52
C VAL A 16 1.54 10.20 -7.85
N TYR A 17 2.68 10.79 -8.22
CA TYR A 17 3.89 10.01 -8.57
C TYR A 17 4.42 9.19 -7.40
N SER A 18 4.45 9.75 -6.20
CA SER A 18 4.84 9.04 -4.99
C SER A 18 3.90 7.87 -4.69
N SER A 19 2.60 8.05 -4.92
CA SER A 19 1.61 6.99 -4.72
C SER A 19 1.72 5.86 -5.75
N LEU A 20 2.03 6.19 -7.01
CA LEU A 20 2.33 5.18 -8.04
C LEU A 20 3.58 4.37 -7.68
N LEU A 21 4.62 5.04 -7.17
CA LEU A 21 5.81 4.36 -6.67
C LEU A 21 5.49 3.46 -5.46
N ALA A 22 4.65 3.91 -4.53
CA ALA A 22 4.23 3.12 -3.39
C ALA A 22 3.47 1.84 -3.81
N ILE A 23 2.58 1.93 -4.81
CA ILE A 23 1.92 0.75 -5.40
C ILE A 23 2.95 -0.22 -5.98
N PHE A 24 3.89 0.30 -6.76
CA PHE A 24 4.93 -0.52 -7.39
C PHE A 24 5.80 -1.26 -6.37
N ILE A 25 6.28 -0.55 -5.34
CA ILE A 25 7.05 -1.12 -4.24
C ILE A 25 6.23 -2.19 -3.51
N THR A 26 4.96 -1.91 -3.21
CA THR A 26 4.10 -2.87 -2.50
C THR A 26 3.87 -4.14 -3.31
N TYR A 27 3.72 -4.03 -4.62
CA TYR A 27 3.61 -5.17 -5.52
C TYR A 27 4.88 -6.03 -5.52
N ILE A 28 6.05 -5.40 -5.62
CA ILE A 28 7.35 -6.10 -5.57
C ILE A 28 7.50 -6.85 -4.24
N ILE A 29 7.27 -6.17 -3.12
CA ILE A 29 7.37 -6.75 -1.78
C ILE A 29 6.44 -7.96 -1.64
N SER A 30 5.18 -7.82 -2.09
CA SER A 30 4.17 -8.88 -2.03
C SER A 30 4.56 -10.09 -2.89
N SER A 31 5.16 -9.87 -4.06
CA SER A 31 5.62 -10.94 -4.96
C SER A 31 6.82 -11.70 -4.37
N ILE A 32 7.79 -10.98 -3.83
CA ILE A 32 8.96 -11.56 -3.15
C ILE A 32 8.48 -12.40 -1.96
N LEU A 33 7.69 -11.82 -1.05
CA LEU A 33 7.14 -12.53 0.11
C LEU A 33 6.25 -13.71 -0.28
N GLY A 34 5.53 -13.60 -1.40
CA GLY A 34 4.80 -14.72 -1.99
C GLY A 34 5.67 -15.93 -2.27
N SER A 35 6.95 -15.76 -2.60
CA SER A 35 7.87 -16.88 -2.82
C SER A 35 8.40 -17.51 -1.52
N TYR A 36 8.52 -16.72 -0.45
CA TYR A 36 9.01 -17.17 0.86
C TYR A 36 7.92 -17.63 1.82
N ALA A 37 6.67 -17.27 1.57
CA ALA A 37 5.55 -17.59 2.44
C ALA A 37 5.20 -19.09 2.41
N THR A 38 5.02 -19.66 3.60
CA THR A 38 4.62 -21.06 3.76
C THR A 38 3.19 -21.28 3.27
N LYS A 39 2.81 -22.53 2.95
CA LYS A 39 1.45 -22.86 2.51
C LYS A 39 0.37 -22.39 3.50
N LYS A 40 0.66 -22.46 4.81
CA LYS A 40 -0.22 -21.98 5.89
C LYS A 40 -0.38 -20.45 5.92
N GLU A 41 0.64 -19.71 5.51
CA GLU A 41 0.58 -18.25 5.40
C GLU A 41 -0.11 -17.81 4.11
N LYS A 42 0.00 -18.59 3.02
CA LYS A 42 -0.72 -18.33 1.77
C LYS A 42 -2.21 -18.60 1.90
N ASN A 43 -2.58 -19.73 2.49
CA ASN A 43 -3.94 -20.16 2.76
C ASN A 43 -3.96 -20.86 4.12
N PRO A 44 -4.34 -20.18 5.20
CA PRO A 44 -4.56 -20.85 6.46
C PRO A 44 -5.78 -21.77 6.31
N ASN A 45 -5.65 -23.04 6.71
CA ASN A 45 -6.78 -23.99 6.77
C ASN A 45 -7.78 -23.61 7.87
N ASP A 46 -7.30 -22.85 8.86
CA ASP A 46 -8.05 -22.26 9.96
C ASP A 46 -8.34 -20.78 9.68
N LYS A 47 -9.15 -20.14 10.54
CA LYS A 47 -9.38 -18.69 10.44
C LYS A 47 -8.07 -17.88 10.60
N PRO A 48 -7.86 -16.77 9.85
CA PRO A 48 -6.59 -16.02 9.84
C PRO A 48 -6.17 -15.47 11.21
N ASP A 49 -7.13 -15.22 12.09
CA ASP A 49 -6.97 -14.75 13.47
C ASP A 49 -6.24 -15.76 14.38
N LYS A 50 -6.16 -17.03 14.00
CA LYS A 50 -5.38 -18.05 14.72
C LYS A 50 -3.90 -18.08 14.34
N LEU A 51 -3.47 -17.32 13.33
CA LEU A 51 -2.05 -17.21 12.97
C LEU A 51 -1.31 -16.36 14.01
N SER A 52 -0.02 -16.65 14.23
CA SER A 52 0.86 -15.75 14.99
C SER A 52 0.91 -14.38 14.32
N PHE A 53 1.13 -13.30 15.09
CA PHE A 53 1.18 -11.93 14.56
C PHE A 53 2.11 -11.78 13.33
N LYS A 54 3.28 -12.41 13.37
CA LYS A 54 4.22 -12.45 12.23
C LYS A 54 3.59 -13.08 10.99
N SER A 55 2.94 -14.23 11.15
CA SER A 55 2.29 -14.92 10.04
C SER A 55 1.02 -14.22 9.55
N GLN A 56 0.33 -13.44 10.39
CA GLN A 56 -0.76 -12.56 9.96
C GLN A 56 -0.26 -11.44 9.04
N ILE A 57 0.89 -10.83 9.36
CA ILE A 57 1.53 -9.83 8.49
C ILE A 57 1.87 -10.45 7.13
N ILE A 58 2.54 -11.60 7.13
CA ILE A 58 2.90 -12.30 5.88
C ILE A 58 1.64 -12.69 5.09
N HIS A 59 0.61 -13.23 5.76
CA HIS A 59 -0.65 -13.60 5.12
C HIS A 59 -1.33 -12.40 4.45
N THR A 60 -1.33 -11.25 5.13
CA THR A 60 -1.90 -10.01 4.60
C THR A 60 -1.11 -9.53 3.38
N LEU A 61 0.22 -9.44 3.47
CA LEU A 61 1.08 -9.03 2.35
C LEU A 61 1.03 -10.01 1.16
N VAL A 62 0.87 -11.30 1.39
CA VAL A 62 0.68 -12.25 0.29
C VAL A 62 -0.71 -12.10 -0.33
N SER A 63 -1.74 -11.89 0.50
CA SER A 63 -3.10 -11.62 0.01
C SER A 63 -3.17 -10.33 -0.80
N PHE A 64 -2.24 -9.40 -0.60
CA PHE A 64 -2.09 -8.22 -1.46
C PHE A 64 -1.90 -8.58 -2.94
N SER A 65 -1.16 -9.66 -3.23
CA SER A 65 -0.94 -10.15 -4.60
C SER A 65 -2.13 -10.89 -5.20
N LYS A 66 -3.08 -11.38 -4.39
CA LYS A 66 -4.28 -12.10 -4.88
C LYS A 66 -5.32 -11.16 -5.50
N ILE A 67 -5.42 -9.93 -5.00
CA ILE A 67 -6.38 -8.91 -5.48
C ILE A 67 -5.63 -7.60 -5.77
N PRO A 68 -4.70 -7.61 -6.74
CA PRO A 68 -3.75 -6.50 -6.94
C PRO A 68 -4.46 -5.18 -7.26
N LEU A 69 -5.58 -5.24 -7.98
CA LEU A 69 -6.29 -4.04 -8.45
C LEU A 69 -7.00 -3.30 -7.31
N ALA A 70 -7.79 -4.01 -6.49
CA ALA A 70 -8.48 -3.41 -5.34
C ALA A 70 -7.49 -2.86 -4.31
N ASN A 71 -6.42 -3.59 -4.06
CA ASN A 71 -5.38 -3.20 -3.12
C ASN A 71 -4.57 -1.99 -3.59
N SER A 72 -4.31 -1.88 -4.89
CA SER A 72 -3.64 -0.70 -5.47
C SER A 72 -4.46 0.57 -5.28
N ILE A 73 -5.79 0.50 -5.39
CA ILE A 73 -6.68 1.65 -5.13
C ILE A 73 -6.54 2.12 -3.68
N ILE A 74 -6.56 1.19 -2.72
CA ILE A 74 -6.43 1.52 -1.30
C ILE A 74 -5.06 2.17 -1.02
N ILE A 75 -3.97 1.58 -1.50
CA ILE A 75 -2.62 2.14 -1.35
C ILE A 75 -2.54 3.53 -1.98
N PHE A 76 -3.10 3.70 -3.17
CA PHE A 76 -3.10 4.99 -3.87
C PHE A 76 -3.80 6.08 -3.05
N ILE A 77 -5.01 5.81 -2.55
CA ILE A 77 -5.78 6.77 -1.76
C ILE A 77 -5.01 7.15 -0.48
N ILE A 78 -4.54 6.14 0.27
CA ILE A 78 -3.80 6.37 1.51
C ILE A 78 -2.52 7.17 1.25
N SER A 79 -1.78 6.82 0.19
CA SER A 79 -0.51 7.48 -0.14
C SER A 79 -0.72 8.91 -0.61
N VAL A 80 -1.73 9.19 -1.44
CA VAL A 80 -2.05 10.55 -1.89
C VAL A 80 -2.42 11.41 -0.69
N VAL A 81 -3.31 10.92 0.18
CA VAL A 81 -3.73 11.64 1.38
C VAL A 81 -2.54 11.89 2.31
N ALA A 82 -1.68 10.89 2.52
CA ALA A 82 -0.49 11.00 3.36
C ALA A 82 0.47 12.09 2.84
N VAL A 83 0.77 12.11 1.54
CA VAL A 83 1.68 13.12 0.96
C VAL A 83 1.08 14.52 1.05
N LEU A 84 -0.22 14.67 0.76
CA LEU A 84 -0.89 15.97 0.85
C LEU A 84 -0.93 16.50 2.29
N ILE A 85 -1.16 15.63 3.27
CA ILE A 85 -1.09 15.98 4.69
C ILE A 85 0.36 16.38 5.07
N SER A 86 1.37 15.61 4.66
CA SER A 86 2.78 15.91 4.95
C SER A 86 3.21 17.27 4.40
N ASN A 87 2.81 17.60 3.16
CA ASN A 87 3.07 18.91 2.56
C ASN A 87 2.39 20.04 3.35
N LYS A 88 1.19 19.80 3.88
CA LYS A 88 0.45 20.80 4.67
C LYS A 88 1.04 21.01 6.07
N LEU A 89 1.60 19.95 6.66
CA LEU A 89 2.29 20.02 7.95
C LEU A 89 3.71 20.58 7.84
N GLY A 90 4.21 20.82 6.61
CA GLY A 90 5.57 21.31 6.37
C GLY A 90 6.66 20.30 6.74
N ILE A 91 6.30 19.01 6.82
CA ILE A 91 7.24 17.91 7.09
C ILE A 91 7.92 17.45 5.79
N CYS A 92 7.38 17.87 4.64
CA CYS A 92 7.93 17.69 3.30
C CYS A 92 7.85 19.00 2.51
#